data_AF-A0A5K7ZAD1-F1
#
_entry.id   AF-A0A5K7ZAD1-F1
#
_cell.length_a   1.000
_cell.length_b   1.000
_cell.length_c   1.000
_cell.angle_alpha   90.00
_cell.angle_beta   90.00
_cell.angle_gamma   90.00
#
_symmetry.space_group_name_H-M   'P 1'
#
loop_
_entity.id
_entity.type
_entity.pdbx_description
1 polymer ?
#
loop_
_entity_poly.entity_id
_entity_poly.type
_entity_poly.pdbx_seq_one_letter_code
_entity_poly.pdbx_strand_id
1 'polypeptide(L)'
;MPNKLLEIKIHEGKTNTNIILIAPHGHSDDDENTGILTREIRKKLDCHAIVNQVYRKPKELDDGTIEKPSKDDKILDLNNKEQAKLHHNYLEKIKNFINEPGKTQVIWIHGIKDENLAKEKEEYAYGDAKCLVGYGQGNGNGHSMDAEKANQLVRLFTENGISTVETNENSGNYRGASANNMNQYFKNPEVGLAGVKSVQLEFAFTGVRDADSIDFSSQAIAYAIAQFLDATLVPEQESVIDNGLVETACSHVKGLIDDNNAMLKVGQYLIGTFYAGNYDWAREGRRFKNRSLIELFERLNNEGYAPAKTWLYNSVKLAVDEKDFDNFRTYGKLGHSHKVYLTYVENAEDKKKLIEATVEKSYTVKQLREEISKLKTKSESNGKGQSLPNIDEVRKLTPEKRAPKIKKVEDRKEKLDGMIERLSNELSIRKRERKECDEWLKALSEPEKSQMTIEEMENRMIKMAKLIEERKKQSAVESGADDTDEGNEETENNMAEAMA
;
A
#
# COMPACT_ATOMS: atom_id res chain seq x y z
N MET A 1 -11.40 -6.48 -41.39
CA MET A 1 -11.42 -6.94 -39.99
C MET A 1 -12.55 -6.20 -39.29
N PRO A 2 -13.48 -6.86 -38.58
CA PRO A 2 -14.50 -6.15 -37.82
C PRO A 2 -13.79 -5.25 -36.81
N ASN A 3 -14.14 -3.95 -36.80
CA ASN A 3 -13.68 -3.00 -35.80
C ASN A 3 -14.04 -3.57 -34.43
N LYS A 4 -13.03 -4.02 -33.68
CA LYS A 4 -13.20 -4.46 -32.30
C LYS A 4 -13.79 -3.25 -31.56
N LEU A 5 -15.05 -3.35 -31.17
CA LEU A 5 -15.75 -2.28 -30.46
C LEU A 5 -14.87 -1.88 -29.28
N LEU A 6 -14.55 -0.58 -29.18
CA LEU A 6 -13.89 -0.04 -28.00
C LEU A 6 -14.84 -0.29 -26.83
N GLU A 7 -14.43 -1.14 -25.88
CA GLU A 7 -15.18 -1.44 -24.66
C GLU A 7 -14.61 -0.69 -23.46
N ILE A 8 -15.45 -0.50 -22.43
CA ILE A 8 -15.01 -0.04 -21.12
C ILE A 8 -13.91 -0.99 -20.62
N LYS A 9 -12.76 -0.42 -20.24
CA LYS A 9 -11.62 -1.20 -19.79
C LYS A 9 -11.83 -1.63 -18.35
N ILE A 10 -11.58 -2.91 -18.09
CA ILE A 10 -11.65 -3.52 -16.77
C ILE A 10 -10.25 -4.01 -16.44
N HIS A 11 -9.81 -3.68 -15.23
CA HIS A 11 -8.52 -4.09 -14.71
C HIS A 11 -8.74 -4.80 -13.39
N GLU A 12 -8.31 -6.06 -13.30
CA GLU A 12 -8.39 -6.83 -12.06
C GLU A 12 -7.12 -6.62 -11.24
N GLY A 13 -7.26 -6.32 -9.94
CA GLY A 13 -6.16 -6.30 -8.99
C GLY A 13 -6.02 -7.64 -8.27
N LYS A 14 -4.83 -7.92 -7.72
CA LYS A 14 -4.57 -9.14 -6.94
C LYS A 14 -4.16 -8.82 -5.51
N THR A 15 -3.49 -7.68 -5.28
CA THR A 15 -3.02 -7.29 -3.96
C THR A 15 -4.14 -6.67 -3.11
N ASN A 16 -4.80 -5.61 -3.61
CA ASN A 16 -5.83 -4.90 -2.84
C ASN A 16 -7.20 -5.08 -3.48
N THR A 17 -7.75 -6.29 -3.38
CA THR A 17 -9.01 -6.68 -4.04
C THR A 17 -10.26 -6.03 -3.43
N ASN A 18 -10.15 -5.39 -2.28
CA ASN A 18 -11.23 -4.65 -1.64
C ASN A 18 -11.29 -3.16 -2.06
N ILE A 19 -10.38 -2.72 -2.93
CA ILE A 19 -10.35 -1.35 -3.46
C ILE A 19 -10.79 -1.40 -4.92
N ILE A 20 -11.77 -0.57 -5.27
CA ILE A 20 -12.26 -0.45 -6.65
C ILE A 20 -12.18 1.02 -7.05
N LEU A 21 -11.35 1.32 -8.04
CA LEU A 21 -11.26 2.64 -8.65
C LEU A 21 -12.17 2.72 -9.88
N ILE A 22 -13.00 3.74 -10.00
CA ILE A 22 -13.90 3.88 -11.14
C ILE A 22 -13.74 5.28 -11.74
N ALA A 23 -13.32 5.35 -13.00
CA ALA A 23 -13.36 6.59 -13.79
C ALA A 23 -14.53 6.50 -14.78
N PRO A 24 -15.74 6.94 -14.39
CA PRO A 24 -16.93 6.83 -15.23
C PRO A 24 -16.92 7.83 -16.39
N HIS A 25 -16.08 8.87 -16.35
CA HIS A 25 -16.04 9.98 -17.31
C HIS A 25 -14.66 10.16 -17.98
N GLY A 26 -13.84 9.11 -18.06
CA GLY A 26 -12.48 9.19 -18.65
C GLY A 26 -12.40 9.34 -20.17
N HIS A 27 -13.51 9.66 -20.83
CA HIS A 27 -13.54 10.08 -22.23
C HIS A 27 -12.89 11.46 -22.38
N SER A 28 -12.16 11.72 -23.47
CA SER A 28 -11.40 12.97 -23.67
C SER A 28 -12.26 14.24 -23.66
N ASP A 29 -13.51 14.13 -24.11
CA ASP A 29 -14.47 15.23 -24.13
C ASP A 29 -15.08 15.59 -22.77
N ASP A 30 -14.90 14.72 -21.76
CA ASP A 30 -15.48 14.88 -20.42
C ASP A 30 -14.38 15.19 -19.40
N ASP A 31 -13.97 14.20 -18.61
CA ASP A 31 -13.00 14.33 -17.54
C ASP A 31 -11.62 13.88 -18.04
N GLU A 32 -11.00 14.72 -18.88
CA GLU A 32 -9.74 14.43 -19.56
C GLU A 32 -8.67 13.82 -18.63
N ASN A 33 -7.96 12.79 -19.08
CA ASN A 33 -6.91 12.09 -18.33
C ASN A 33 -7.31 11.41 -17.00
N THR A 34 -8.55 11.48 -16.51
CA THR A 34 -8.96 10.71 -15.32
C THR A 34 -8.79 9.21 -15.51
N GLY A 35 -9.01 8.71 -16.74
CA GLY A 35 -8.76 7.32 -17.08
C GLY A 35 -7.28 6.94 -17.06
N ILE A 36 -6.36 7.87 -17.38
CA ILE A 36 -4.92 7.65 -17.26
C ILE A 36 -4.55 7.65 -15.77
N LEU A 37 -4.96 8.68 -15.04
CA LEU A 37 -4.71 8.82 -13.60
C LEU A 37 -5.16 7.57 -12.84
N THR A 38 -6.37 7.09 -13.10
CA THR A 38 -6.94 5.88 -12.48
C THR A 38 -6.11 4.64 -12.74
N ARG A 39 -5.59 4.47 -13.98
CA ARG A 39 -4.72 3.32 -14.29
C ARG A 39 -3.38 3.41 -13.58
N GLU A 40 -2.79 4.60 -13.48
CA GLU A 40 -1.52 4.78 -12.77
C GLU A 40 -1.67 4.54 -11.27
N ILE A 41 -2.73 5.03 -10.64
CA ILE A 41 -3.06 4.72 -9.24
C ILE A 41 -3.26 3.20 -9.09
N ARG A 42 -4.03 2.57 -10.00
CA ARG A 42 -4.28 1.12 -9.97
C ARG A 42 -3.00 0.30 -10.07
N LYS A 43 -2.01 0.69 -10.87
CA LYS A 43 -0.73 -0.05 -10.95
C LYS A 43 0.00 -0.05 -9.61
N LYS A 44 0.02 1.11 -8.94
CA LYS A 44 0.69 1.33 -7.67
C LYS A 44 0.00 0.62 -6.50
N LEU A 45 -1.32 0.46 -6.56
CA LEU A 45 -2.10 -0.29 -5.57
C LEU A 45 -2.35 -1.76 -5.95
N ASP A 46 -2.16 -2.15 -7.21
CA ASP A 46 -2.66 -3.43 -7.76
C ASP A 46 -4.08 -3.79 -7.29
N CYS A 47 -4.99 -2.82 -7.41
CA CYS A 47 -6.40 -2.94 -7.08
C CYS A 47 -7.29 -3.12 -8.33
N HIS A 48 -8.60 -3.28 -8.13
CA HIS A 48 -9.54 -3.30 -9.25
C HIS A 48 -9.73 -1.90 -9.82
N ALA A 49 -9.90 -1.79 -11.14
CA ALA A 49 -10.32 -0.54 -11.76
C ALA A 49 -11.26 -0.74 -12.95
N ILE A 50 -12.21 0.19 -13.10
CA ILE A 50 -13.13 0.27 -14.24
C ILE A 50 -12.97 1.65 -14.86
N VAL A 51 -12.55 1.69 -16.12
CA VAL A 51 -12.22 2.95 -16.81
C VAL A 51 -13.04 3.08 -18.09
N ASN A 52 -13.95 4.04 -18.08
CA ASN A 52 -14.70 4.43 -19.27
C ASN A 52 -13.90 5.47 -20.06
N GLN A 53 -13.53 5.13 -21.30
CA GLN A 53 -13.03 6.08 -22.30
C GLN A 53 -13.80 5.97 -23.61
N VAL A 54 -15.00 5.36 -23.55
CA VAL A 54 -15.80 4.98 -24.71
C VAL A 54 -17.04 5.83 -24.80
N TYR A 55 -17.77 5.94 -23.69
CA TYR A 55 -19.00 6.70 -23.61
C TYR A 55 -18.69 8.10 -23.09
N ARG A 56 -19.19 9.11 -23.79
CA ARG A 56 -19.18 10.49 -23.32
C ARG A 56 -20.49 10.84 -22.63
N LYS A 57 -20.49 11.88 -21.81
CA LYS A 57 -21.70 12.43 -21.22
C LYS A 57 -22.59 13.05 -22.30
N PRO A 58 -23.93 13.04 -22.11
CA PRO A 58 -24.81 13.87 -22.90
C PRO A 58 -24.47 15.35 -22.71
N LYS A 59 -24.41 16.12 -23.80
CA LYS A 59 -24.08 17.56 -23.77
C LYS A 59 -25.36 18.41 -23.81
N GLU A 60 -25.27 19.62 -23.29
CA GLU A 60 -26.28 20.65 -23.53
C GLU A 60 -26.16 21.14 -24.98
N LEU A 61 -27.29 21.24 -25.66
CA LEU A 61 -27.41 21.70 -27.04
C LEU A 61 -27.67 23.21 -27.08
N ASP A 62 -27.52 23.82 -28.26
CA ASP A 62 -27.68 25.28 -28.43
C ASP A 62 -29.09 25.79 -28.05
N ASP A 63 -30.10 24.92 -28.05
CA ASP A 63 -31.47 25.23 -27.64
C ASP A 63 -31.71 25.08 -26.13
N GLY A 64 -30.67 24.78 -25.35
CA GLY A 64 -30.72 24.55 -23.90
C GLY A 64 -31.25 23.16 -23.51
N THR A 65 -31.54 22.27 -24.47
CA THR A 65 -31.91 20.90 -24.16
C THR A 65 -30.69 20.01 -23.94
N ILE A 66 -30.84 18.95 -23.16
CA ILE A 66 -29.79 17.94 -22.96
C ILE A 66 -29.95 16.85 -24.01
N GLU A 67 -28.86 16.52 -24.70
CA GLU A 67 -28.79 15.41 -25.64
C GLU A 67 -29.31 14.12 -25.00
N LYS A 68 -30.03 13.31 -25.78
CA LYS A 68 -30.61 12.06 -25.25
C LYS A 68 -29.51 11.01 -25.05
N PRO A 69 -29.48 10.31 -23.90
CA PRO A 69 -28.59 9.17 -23.73
C PRO A 69 -28.84 8.11 -24.80
N SER A 70 -27.78 7.65 -25.46
CA SER A 70 -27.80 6.68 -26.55
C SER A 70 -26.61 5.75 -26.43
N LYS A 71 -26.86 4.46 -26.23
CA LYS A 71 -25.81 3.45 -26.17
C LYS A 71 -25.09 3.32 -27.52
N ASP A 72 -25.84 3.36 -28.62
CA ASP A 72 -25.31 3.14 -29.96
C ASP A 72 -24.40 4.29 -30.40
N ASP A 73 -24.76 5.52 -30.02
CA ASP A 73 -23.95 6.72 -30.28
C ASP A 73 -22.86 6.95 -29.22
N LYS A 74 -22.75 6.06 -28.23
CA LYS A 74 -21.82 6.13 -27.10
C LYS A 74 -21.97 7.40 -26.26
N ILE A 75 -23.22 7.76 -25.99
CA ILE A 75 -23.63 8.91 -25.18
C ILE A 75 -24.29 8.37 -23.91
N LEU A 76 -23.50 8.11 -22.86
CA LEU A 76 -23.99 7.64 -21.58
C LEU A 76 -23.15 8.26 -20.44
N ASP A 77 -23.82 8.92 -19.51
CA ASP A 77 -23.24 9.29 -18.22
C ASP A 77 -23.22 8.07 -17.30
N LEU A 78 -22.08 7.39 -17.21
CA LEU A 78 -21.93 6.20 -16.38
C LEU A 78 -21.81 6.50 -14.87
N ASN A 79 -21.86 7.78 -14.47
CA ASN A 79 -22.05 8.20 -13.07
C ASN A 79 -23.53 8.44 -12.74
N ASN A 80 -24.43 8.38 -13.74
CA ASN A 80 -25.87 8.38 -13.55
C ASN A 80 -26.42 6.94 -13.53
N LYS A 81 -27.10 6.55 -12.45
CA LYS A 81 -27.62 5.18 -12.25
C LYS A 81 -28.52 4.69 -13.39
N GLU A 82 -29.42 5.53 -13.88
CA GLU A 82 -30.36 5.12 -14.92
C GLU A 82 -29.66 4.95 -16.27
N GLN A 83 -28.69 5.81 -16.60
CA GLN A 83 -27.91 5.68 -17.83
C GLN A 83 -26.91 4.52 -17.73
N ALA A 84 -26.33 4.27 -16.56
CA ALA A 84 -25.46 3.12 -16.29
C ALA A 84 -26.18 1.78 -16.53
N LYS A 85 -27.49 1.67 -16.24
CA LYS A 85 -28.32 0.47 -16.53
C LYS A 85 -28.46 0.20 -18.03
N LEU A 86 -28.36 1.23 -18.88
CA LEU A 86 -28.44 1.07 -20.33
C LEU A 86 -27.21 0.34 -20.91
N HIS A 87 -26.07 0.39 -20.21
CA HIS A 87 -24.90 -0.37 -20.60
C HIS A 87 -25.05 -1.85 -20.20
N HIS A 88 -25.06 -2.74 -21.19
CA HIS A 88 -25.01 -4.19 -20.98
C HIS A 88 -23.80 -4.52 -20.11
N ASN A 89 -23.98 -4.95 -18.86
CA ASN A 89 -22.97 -5.39 -17.88
C ASN A 89 -22.14 -4.37 -17.09
N TYR A 90 -22.32 -3.04 -17.22
CA TYR A 90 -21.46 -2.11 -16.46
C TYR A 90 -21.63 -2.27 -14.93
N LEU A 91 -22.87 -2.32 -14.46
CA LEU A 91 -23.16 -2.51 -13.03
C LEU A 91 -22.76 -3.90 -12.53
N GLU A 92 -22.99 -4.95 -13.34
CA GLU A 92 -22.59 -6.31 -12.97
C GLU A 92 -21.07 -6.44 -12.83
N LYS A 93 -20.29 -5.77 -13.67
CA LYS A 93 -18.83 -5.71 -13.54
C LYS A 93 -18.38 -5.07 -12.22
N ILE A 94 -19.06 -4.01 -11.78
CA ILE A 94 -18.79 -3.40 -10.46
C ILE A 94 -19.09 -4.41 -9.36
N LYS A 95 -20.27 -5.05 -9.40
CA LYS A 95 -20.69 -6.04 -8.39
C LYS A 95 -19.74 -7.23 -8.31
N ASN A 96 -19.23 -7.73 -9.44
CA ASN A 96 -18.33 -8.87 -9.48
C ASN A 96 -16.98 -8.63 -8.78
N PHE A 97 -16.60 -7.38 -8.53
CA PHE A 97 -15.41 -7.05 -7.73
C PHE A 97 -15.67 -6.94 -6.23
N ILE A 98 -16.94 -6.99 -5.81
CA ILE A 98 -17.34 -6.80 -4.42
C ILE A 98 -17.55 -8.17 -3.79
N ASN A 99 -16.49 -8.72 -3.21
CA ASN A 99 -16.53 -10.00 -2.50
C ASN A 99 -16.98 -9.86 -1.04
N GLU A 100 -16.56 -8.77 -0.38
CA GLU A 100 -16.85 -8.49 1.03
C GLU A 100 -17.37 -7.05 1.16
N PRO A 101 -18.70 -6.82 1.04
CA PRO A 101 -19.29 -5.49 1.06
C PRO A 101 -18.78 -4.61 2.20
N GLY A 102 -18.77 -5.11 3.44
CA GLY A 102 -18.34 -4.36 4.62
C GLY A 102 -16.86 -3.95 4.66
N LYS A 103 -16.00 -4.53 3.80
CA LYS A 103 -14.59 -4.16 3.67
C LYS A 103 -14.26 -3.44 2.36
N THR A 104 -15.22 -3.35 1.45
CA THR A 104 -14.99 -2.83 0.10
C THR A 104 -15.15 -1.32 0.08
N GLN A 105 -14.16 -0.64 -0.51
CA GLN A 105 -14.17 0.79 -0.76
C GLN A 105 -14.20 1.05 -2.26
N VAL A 106 -15.23 1.76 -2.70
CA VAL A 106 -15.34 2.25 -4.09
C VAL A 106 -14.94 3.71 -4.14
N ILE A 107 -14.03 4.06 -5.04
CA ILE A 107 -13.52 5.43 -5.20
C ILE A 107 -13.83 5.87 -6.62
N TRP A 108 -14.73 6.85 -6.76
CA TRP A 108 -15.13 7.44 -8.03
C TRP A 108 -14.15 8.57 -8.37
N ILE A 109 -13.34 8.36 -9.41
CA ILE A 109 -12.30 9.26 -9.89
C ILE A 109 -12.87 10.14 -11.00
N HIS A 110 -13.13 11.40 -10.67
CA HIS A 110 -13.65 12.42 -11.56
C HIS A 110 -12.66 13.55 -11.80
N GLY A 111 -12.94 14.36 -12.81
CA GLY A 111 -12.19 15.54 -13.16
C GLY A 111 -13.08 16.77 -13.11
N ILE A 112 -12.63 17.80 -12.40
CA ILE A 112 -13.24 19.13 -12.44
C ILE A 112 -12.41 20.04 -13.35
N LYS A 113 -13.08 20.76 -14.26
CA LYS A 113 -12.43 21.81 -15.07
C LYS A 113 -11.90 22.91 -14.15
N ASP A 114 -10.73 23.45 -14.46
CA ASP A 114 -10.10 24.46 -13.59
C ASP A 114 -10.97 25.70 -13.37
N GLU A 115 -11.73 26.12 -14.40
CA GLU A 115 -12.70 27.22 -14.30
C GLU A 115 -13.84 26.92 -13.33
N ASN A 116 -14.35 25.68 -13.31
CA ASN A 116 -15.40 25.29 -12.39
C ASN A 116 -14.87 25.18 -10.95
N LEU A 117 -13.65 24.66 -10.80
CA LEU A 117 -12.97 24.61 -9.50
C LEU A 117 -12.69 26.02 -8.96
N ALA A 118 -12.31 26.97 -9.83
CA ALA A 118 -12.11 28.36 -9.44
C ALA A 118 -13.39 29.01 -8.91
N LYS A 119 -14.54 28.76 -9.56
CA LYS A 119 -15.86 29.23 -9.09
C LYS A 119 -16.21 28.65 -7.71
N GLU A 120 -16.06 27.34 -7.54
CA GLU A 120 -16.33 26.69 -6.25
C GLU A 120 -15.38 27.20 -5.15
N LYS A 121 -14.12 27.46 -5.48
CA LYS A 121 -13.13 28.06 -4.56
C LYS A 121 -13.54 29.45 -4.09
N GLU A 122 -14.04 30.28 -5.00
CA GLU A 122 -14.51 31.62 -4.69
C GLU A 122 -15.78 31.57 -3.82
N GLU A 123 -16.74 30.73 -4.19
CA GLU A 123 -18.04 30.62 -3.51
C GLU A 123 -17.91 30.05 -2.08
N TYR A 124 -17.07 29.03 -1.89
CA TYR A 124 -16.96 28.29 -0.63
C TYR A 124 -15.63 28.43 0.09
N ALA A 125 -14.75 29.32 -0.38
CA ALA A 125 -13.44 29.61 0.21
C ALA A 125 -12.50 28.39 0.33
N TYR A 126 -12.47 27.51 -0.67
CA TYR A 126 -11.62 26.30 -0.68
C TYR A 126 -10.10 26.56 -0.84
N GLY A 127 -9.66 27.81 -0.90
CA GLY A 127 -8.24 28.15 -1.02
C GLY A 127 -7.57 27.58 -2.27
N ASP A 128 -6.41 26.93 -2.11
CA ASP A 128 -5.62 26.41 -3.22
C ASP A 128 -6.00 24.97 -3.65
N ALA A 129 -7.08 24.41 -3.11
CA ALA A 129 -7.53 23.03 -3.33
C ALA A 129 -7.37 22.52 -4.77
N LYS A 130 -6.87 21.31 -4.91
CA LYS A 130 -6.66 20.57 -6.17
C LYS A 130 -7.55 19.33 -6.27
N CYS A 131 -8.17 18.94 -5.16
CA CYS A 131 -9.17 17.88 -5.12
C CYS A 131 -10.33 18.30 -4.20
N LEU A 132 -11.57 18.03 -4.63
CA LEU A 132 -12.76 18.11 -3.77
C LEU A 132 -13.23 16.69 -3.43
N VAL A 133 -13.57 16.46 -2.16
CA VAL A 133 -14.08 15.17 -1.67
C VAL A 133 -15.59 15.26 -1.44
N GLY A 134 -16.34 14.44 -2.16
CA GLY A 134 -17.78 14.30 -2.04
C GLY A 134 -18.14 12.91 -1.52
N TYR A 135 -18.90 12.84 -0.43
CA TYR A 135 -19.36 11.60 0.16
C TYR A 135 -20.85 11.62 0.50
N GLY A 136 -21.62 12.52 -0.11
CA GLY A 136 -23.05 12.66 0.07
C GLY A 136 -23.46 13.57 1.23
N GLN A 137 -22.54 14.40 1.70
CA GLN A 137 -22.77 15.38 2.77
C GLN A 137 -23.84 16.42 2.41
N GLY A 138 -24.44 17.03 3.43
CA GLY A 138 -25.50 18.05 3.31
C GLY A 138 -26.89 17.50 3.00
N ASN A 139 -27.79 18.37 2.54
CA ASN A 139 -29.18 18.00 2.21
C ASN A 139 -29.20 17.04 1.02
N GLY A 140 -29.73 15.82 1.20
CA GLY A 140 -29.77 14.78 0.17
C GLY A 140 -30.02 13.37 0.71
N ASN A 141 -29.60 12.35 -0.04
CA ASN A 141 -29.82 10.93 0.30
C ASN A 141 -28.94 10.42 1.46
N GLY A 142 -28.19 11.32 2.11
CA GLY A 142 -27.28 11.06 3.23
C GLY A 142 -25.89 10.59 2.79
N HIS A 143 -25.05 10.29 3.78
CA HIS A 143 -23.65 9.96 3.53
C HIS A 143 -23.45 8.56 2.93
N SER A 144 -22.50 8.44 2.00
CA SER A 144 -22.01 7.22 1.32
C SER A 144 -20.75 6.64 1.97
N MET A 145 -20.12 7.41 2.85
CA MET A 145 -19.11 6.97 3.81
C MET A 145 -19.24 7.81 5.09
N ASP A 146 -18.57 7.41 6.15
CA ASP A 146 -18.53 8.18 7.39
C ASP A 146 -17.75 9.51 7.22
N ALA A 147 -18.21 10.59 7.87
CA ALA A 147 -17.61 11.92 7.74
C ALA A 147 -16.18 11.99 8.32
N GLU A 148 -15.92 11.33 9.45
CA GLU A 148 -14.57 11.26 10.03
C GLU A 148 -13.60 10.57 9.07
N LYS A 149 -14.07 9.53 8.38
CA LYS A 149 -13.30 8.85 7.33
C LYS A 149 -13.04 9.72 6.11
N ALA A 150 -14.01 10.53 5.69
CA ALA A 150 -13.78 11.51 4.63
C ALA A 150 -12.72 12.55 5.03
N ASN A 151 -12.77 13.04 6.27
CA ASN A 151 -11.80 14.01 6.81
C ASN A 151 -10.40 13.41 6.90
N GLN A 152 -10.31 12.15 7.33
CA GLN A 152 -9.05 11.40 7.31
C GLN A 152 -8.48 11.33 5.89
N LEU A 153 -9.31 11.04 4.89
CA LEU A 153 -8.89 10.98 3.49
C LEU A 153 -8.38 12.34 2.98
N VAL A 154 -9.10 13.43 3.28
CA VAL A 154 -8.72 14.81 2.94
C VAL A 154 -7.34 15.16 3.52
N ARG A 155 -7.12 14.84 4.79
CA ARG A 155 -5.84 15.06 5.47
C ARG A 155 -4.71 14.29 4.79
N LEU A 156 -4.91 12.99 4.54
CA LEU A 156 -3.89 12.14 3.92
C LEU A 156 -3.54 12.61 2.51
N PHE A 157 -4.52 13.02 1.71
CA PHE A 157 -4.24 13.58 0.38
C PHE A 157 -3.38 14.85 0.47
N THR A 158 -3.72 15.74 1.40
CA THR A 158 -2.98 16.99 1.63
C THR A 158 -1.56 16.72 2.12
N GLU A 159 -1.38 15.81 3.08
CA GLU A 159 -0.08 15.38 3.59
C GLU A 159 0.80 14.74 2.51
N ASN A 160 0.19 14.08 1.52
CA ASN A 160 0.87 13.50 0.37
C ASN A 160 1.03 14.47 -0.82
N GLY A 161 0.70 15.76 -0.66
CA GLY A 161 1.01 16.81 -1.63
C GLY A 161 -0.12 17.15 -2.61
N ILE A 162 -1.34 16.66 -2.38
CA ILE A 162 -2.54 17.07 -3.12
C ILE A 162 -3.39 17.93 -2.19
N SER A 163 -3.33 19.26 -2.32
CA SER A 163 -4.20 20.16 -1.56
C SER A 163 -5.66 19.74 -1.76
N THR A 164 -6.34 19.33 -0.69
CA THR A 164 -7.64 18.68 -0.77
C THR A 164 -8.57 19.24 0.29
N VAL A 165 -9.85 19.37 -0.04
CA VAL A 165 -10.90 19.79 0.90
C VAL A 165 -12.15 18.95 0.72
N GLU A 166 -12.97 18.87 1.75
CA GLU A 166 -14.35 18.39 1.58
C GLU A 166 -15.15 19.38 0.75
N THR A 167 -16.08 18.88 -0.06
CA THR A 167 -17.09 19.73 -0.68
C THR A 167 -18.01 20.28 0.40
N ASN A 168 -18.31 21.58 0.36
CA ASN A 168 -19.25 22.25 1.24
C ASN A 168 -20.62 21.57 1.18
N GLU A 169 -21.25 21.36 2.34
CA GLU A 169 -22.56 20.72 2.46
C GLU A 169 -23.70 21.43 1.71
N ASN A 170 -23.54 22.74 1.46
CA ASN A 170 -24.49 23.56 0.73
C ASN A 170 -24.20 23.65 -0.77
N SER A 171 -23.07 23.11 -1.25
CA SER A 171 -22.76 23.15 -2.68
C SER A 171 -23.79 22.39 -3.51
N GLY A 172 -24.24 23.00 -4.60
CA GLY A 172 -25.10 22.31 -5.56
C GLY A 172 -24.38 21.16 -6.28
N ASN A 173 -23.04 21.19 -6.30
CA ASN A 173 -22.20 20.35 -7.12
C ASN A 173 -21.28 19.47 -6.27
N TYR A 174 -20.70 18.43 -6.89
CA TYR A 174 -19.54 17.67 -6.38
C TYR A 174 -19.69 16.92 -5.05
N ARG A 175 -20.79 17.12 -4.29
CA ARG A 175 -21.06 16.39 -3.03
C ARG A 175 -21.30 14.90 -3.25
N GLY A 176 -21.68 14.49 -4.46
CA GLY A 176 -22.09 13.10 -4.73
C GLY A 176 -23.35 12.67 -3.95
N ALA A 177 -24.24 13.62 -3.61
CA ALA A 177 -25.42 13.41 -2.76
C ALA A 177 -26.71 13.04 -3.54
N SER A 178 -26.72 13.22 -4.87
CA SER A 178 -27.89 12.97 -5.72
C SER A 178 -28.30 11.49 -5.72
N ALA A 179 -29.61 11.21 -5.69
CA ALA A 179 -30.15 9.85 -5.61
C ALA A 179 -29.76 9.02 -6.84
N ASN A 180 -29.61 9.70 -7.98
CA ASN A 180 -29.23 9.10 -9.25
C ASN A 180 -27.71 9.07 -9.48
N ASN A 181 -26.90 9.62 -8.58
CA ASN A 181 -25.44 9.55 -8.70
C ASN A 181 -24.91 8.19 -8.22
N MET A 182 -23.93 7.62 -8.91
CA MET A 182 -23.39 6.30 -8.58
C MET A 182 -22.67 6.24 -7.22
N ASN A 183 -22.22 7.37 -6.67
CA ASN A 183 -21.73 7.46 -5.29
C ASN A 183 -22.82 7.13 -4.25
N GLN A 184 -24.10 7.19 -4.61
CA GLN A 184 -25.22 6.75 -3.75
C GLN A 184 -25.72 5.33 -4.12
N TYR A 185 -25.04 4.61 -5.00
CA TYR A 185 -25.54 3.33 -5.55
C TYR A 185 -25.68 2.24 -4.49
N PHE A 186 -24.64 2.04 -3.68
CA PHE A 186 -24.59 0.95 -2.70
C PHE A 186 -25.49 1.14 -1.48
N LYS A 187 -26.08 2.33 -1.34
CA LYS A 187 -27.06 2.62 -0.28
C LYS A 187 -28.46 2.14 -0.61
N ASN A 188 -28.75 1.82 -1.88
CA ASN A 188 -30.05 1.27 -2.24
C ASN A 188 -30.12 -0.18 -1.70
N PRO A 189 -31.06 -0.50 -0.78
CA PRO A 189 -31.19 -1.85 -0.24
C PRO A 189 -31.46 -2.91 -1.32
N GLU A 190 -32.09 -2.54 -2.44
CA GLU A 190 -32.36 -3.44 -3.56
C GLU A 190 -31.08 -3.94 -4.27
N VAL A 191 -29.97 -3.23 -4.11
CA VAL A 191 -28.68 -3.64 -4.69
C VAL A 191 -28.06 -4.81 -3.92
N GLY A 192 -28.44 -5.02 -2.66
CA GLY A 192 -27.94 -6.12 -1.83
C GLY A 192 -26.46 -6.00 -1.45
N LEU A 193 -25.88 -4.80 -1.56
CA LEU A 193 -24.47 -4.51 -1.26
C LEU A 193 -24.33 -3.52 -0.10
N ALA A 194 -25.23 -3.62 0.88
CA ALA A 194 -25.15 -2.84 2.10
C ALA A 194 -23.77 -3.05 2.77
N GLY A 195 -23.13 -1.95 3.17
CA GLY A 195 -21.81 -1.96 3.79
C GLY A 195 -20.66 -1.52 2.87
N VAL A 196 -20.85 -1.54 1.55
CA VAL A 196 -19.87 -0.91 0.63
C VAL A 196 -19.86 0.59 0.89
N LYS A 197 -18.66 1.11 1.16
CA LYS A 197 -18.43 2.54 1.30
C LYS A 197 -18.02 3.12 -0.04
N SER A 198 -18.48 4.32 -0.36
CA SER A 198 -18.03 5.01 -1.57
C SER A 198 -17.73 6.48 -1.34
N VAL A 199 -16.84 7.01 -2.17
CA VAL A 199 -16.45 8.42 -2.17
C VAL A 199 -16.22 8.91 -3.60
N GLN A 200 -16.61 10.14 -3.88
CA GLN A 200 -16.36 10.85 -5.12
C GLN A 200 -15.19 11.82 -4.94
N LEU A 201 -14.21 11.75 -5.84
CA LEU A 201 -13.03 12.62 -5.85
C LEU A 201 -13.02 13.43 -7.15
N GLU A 202 -13.00 14.75 -7.02
CA GLU A 202 -13.00 15.69 -8.15
C GLU A 202 -11.63 16.36 -8.28
N PHE A 203 -10.80 15.88 -9.20
CA PHE A 203 -9.45 16.38 -9.39
C PHE A 203 -9.38 17.53 -10.39
N ALA A 204 -8.67 18.60 -10.03
CA ALA A 204 -8.30 19.68 -10.96
C ALA A 204 -7.63 19.12 -12.22
N PHE A 205 -7.67 19.85 -13.33
CA PHE A 205 -6.85 19.47 -14.47
C PHE A 205 -5.40 19.86 -14.20
N THR A 206 -5.17 21.17 -13.99
CA THR A 206 -3.84 21.74 -13.82
C THR A 206 -3.24 21.44 -12.44
N GLY A 207 -2.05 20.86 -12.45
CA GLY A 207 -1.28 20.40 -11.30
C GLY A 207 -1.66 19.01 -10.82
N VAL A 208 -2.51 18.27 -11.56
CA VAL A 208 -2.94 16.91 -11.16
C VAL A 208 -3.08 15.95 -12.34
N ARG A 209 -3.88 16.30 -13.34
CA ARG A 209 -4.23 15.40 -14.46
C ARG A 209 -3.49 15.75 -15.76
N ASP A 210 -2.87 16.92 -15.84
CA ASP A 210 -2.00 17.27 -16.96
C ASP A 210 -0.77 16.34 -17.06
N ALA A 211 -0.16 16.30 -18.24
CA ALA A 211 0.92 15.37 -18.55
C ALA A 211 2.14 15.54 -17.63
N ASP A 212 2.43 16.76 -17.18
CA ASP A 212 3.60 17.07 -16.35
C ASP A 212 3.39 16.65 -14.89
N SER A 213 2.13 16.62 -14.43
CA SER A 213 1.80 16.36 -13.03
C SER A 213 1.35 14.92 -12.75
N ILE A 214 0.83 14.21 -13.77
CA ILE A 214 0.08 12.96 -13.56
C ILE A 214 0.88 11.84 -12.90
N ASP A 215 2.19 11.71 -13.15
CA ASP A 215 3.02 10.68 -12.47
C ASP A 215 3.09 10.97 -10.97
N PHE A 216 3.49 12.20 -10.60
CA PHE A 216 3.55 12.66 -9.22
C PHE A 216 2.18 12.52 -8.53
N SER A 217 1.11 13.01 -9.16
CA SER A 217 -0.22 13.00 -8.55
C SER A 217 -0.77 11.60 -8.39
N SER A 218 -0.60 10.73 -9.39
CA SER A 218 -1.00 9.31 -9.26
C SER A 218 -0.28 8.65 -8.08
N GLN A 219 0.98 9.03 -7.85
CA GLN A 219 1.77 8.52 -6.76
C GLN A 219 1.28 8.99 -5.39
N ALA A 220 1.10 10.30 -5.24
CA ALA A 220 0.58 10.93 -4.04
C ALA A 220 -0.79 10.35 -3.66
N ILE A 221 -1.69 10.21 -4.64
CA ILE A 221 -3.03 9.66 -4.44
C ILE A 221 -2.95 8.18 -4.04
N ALA A 222 -2.11 7.38 -4.68
CA ALA A 222 -1.93 5.97 -4.31
C ALA A 222 -1.43 5.82 -2.87
N TYR A 223 -0.48 6.65 -2.42
CA TYR A 223 -0.02 6.62 -1.02
C TYR A 223 -1.11 7.02 -0.04
N ALA A 224 -1.85 8.08 -0.34
CA ALA A 224 -2.92 8.52 0.53
C ALA A 224 -4.02 7.44 0.66
N ILE A 225 -4.40 6.78 -0.44
CA ILE A 225 -5.35 5.65 -0.43
C ILE A 225 -4.78 4.47 0.35
N ALA A 226 -3.50 4.13 0.14
CA ALA A 226 -2.84 3.05 0.87
C ALA A 226 -2.82 3.31 2.39
N GLN A 227 -2.46 4.51 2.82
CA GLN A 227 -2.49 4.89 4.24
C GLN A 227 -3.92 4.90 4.79
N PHE A 228 -4.89 5.35 4.00
CA PHE A 228 -6.28 5.43 4.43
C PHE A 228 -6.92 4.06 4.67
N LEU A 229 -6.59 3.08 3.82
CA LEU A 229 -7.20 1.75 3.80
C LEU A 229 -6.27 0.65 4.33
N ASP A 230 -5.11 1.01 4.86
CA ASP A 230 -4.04 0.07 5.24
C ASP A 230 -3.68 -0.90 4.09
N ALA A 231 -3.61 -0.34 2.87
CA ALA A 231 -3.40 -1.09 1.65
C ALA A 231 -1.91 -1.28 1.33
N THR A 232 -1.58 -2.38 0.68
CA THR A 232 -0.19 -2.64 0.27
C THR A 232 0.11 -1.97 -1.06
N LEU A 233 1.12 -1.09 -1.11
CA LEU A 233 1.63 -0.60 -2.38
C LEU A 233 2.41 -1.72 -3.10
N VAL A 234 2.29 -1.76 -4.41
CA VAL A 234 3.09 -2.65 -5.25
C VAL A 234 4.26 -1.86 -5.81
N PRO A 235 5.51 -2.31 -5.60
CA PRO A 235 6.67 -1.68 -6.20
C PRO A 235 6.52 -1.74 -7.73
N GLU A 236 6.36 -0.58 -8.37
CA GLU A 236 6.39 -0.53 -9.82
C GLU A 236 7.81 -0.86 -10.28
N GLN A 237 7.96 -1.87 -11.14
CA GLN A 237 9.26 -2.17 -11.68
C GLN A 237 9.63 -1.07 -12.67
N GLU A 238 10.45 -0.12 -12.23
CA GLU A 238 10.95 0.96 -13.06
C GLU A 238 11.60 0.40 -14.34
N SER A 239 10.95 0.65 -15.48
CA SER A 239 11.36 0.11 -16.79
C SER A 239 12.38 1.01 -17.50
N VAL A 240 12.39 2.30 -17.21
CA VAL A 240 13.28 3.31 -17.79
C VAL A 240 13.83 4.20 -16.68
N ILE A 241 15.09 4.60 -16.80
CA ILE A 241 15.70 5.58 -15.88
C ILE A 241 15.04 6.94 -16.11
N ASP A 242 14.56 7.55 -15.03
CA ASP A 242 14.06 8.92 -15.04
C ASP A 242 15.23 9.89 -14.88
N ASN A 243 15.81 10.31 -16.01
CA ASN A 243 16.96 11.21 -16.02
C ASN A 243 16.66 12.57 -15.37
N GLY A 244 15.42 13.07 -15.50
CA GLY A 244 15.02 14.36 -14.90
C GLY A 244 14.93 14.27 -13.38
N LEU A 245 14.38 13.16 -12.87
CA LEU A 245 14.40 12.83 -11.45
C LEU A 245 15.82 12.71 -10.92
N VAL A 246 16.69 11.99 -11.64
CA VAL A 246 18.10 11.83 -11.27
C VAL A 246 18.81 13.18 -11.19
N GLU A 247 18.63 14.06 -12.17
CA GLU A 247 19.26 15.38 -12.19
C GLU A 247 18.76 16.29 -11.05
N THR A 248 17.45 16.28 -10.82
CA THR A 248 16.82 16.98 -9.70
C THR A 248 17.36 16.47 -8.36
N ALA A 249 17.42 15.15 -8.19
CA ALA A 249 17.93 14.51 -6.99
C ALA A 249 19.42 14.76 -6.78
N CYS A 250 20.24 14.74 -7.84
CA CYS A 250 21.66 15.12 -7.78
C CYS A 250 21.81 16.54 -7.22
N SER A 251 21.06 17.49 -7.78
CA SER A 251 21.11 18.89 -7.37
C SER A 251 20.65 19.08 -5.93
N HIS A 252 19.56 18.41 -5.54
CA HIS A 252 19.02 18.47 -4.18
C HIS A 252 20.00 17.87 -3.15
N VAL A 253 20.54 16.69 -3.43
CA VAL A 253 21.53 16.04 -2.54
C VAL A 253 22.74 16.95 -2.38
N LYS A 254 23.27 17.53 -3.46
CA LYS A 254 24.41 18.46 -3.41
C LYS A 254 24.12 19.68 -2.53
N GLY A 255 22.93 20.27 -2.67
CA GLY A 255 22.52 21.41 -1.86
C GLY A 255 22.39 21.11 -0.36
N LEU A 256 22.30 19.83 0.04
CA LEU A 256 22.21 19.41 1.42
C LEU A 256 23.55 19.03 2.07
N ILE A 257 24.64 18.84 1.30
CA ILE A 257 25.90 18.26 1.82
C ILE A 257 26.54 19.12 2.93
N ASP A 258 26.41 20.44 2.83
CA ASP A 258 27.02 21.38 3.78
C ASP A 258 26.20 21.57 5.07
N ASP A 259 25.06 20.89 5.20
CA ASP A 259 24.21 20.97 6.39
C ASP A 259 24.75 20.11 7.55
N ASN A 260 24.65 20.62 8.78
CA ASN A 260 25.07 19.87 9.99
C ASN A 260 24.32 18.54 10.17
N ASN A 261 23.14 18.37 9.57
CA ASN A 261 22.34 17.16 9.54
C ASN A 261 22.17 16.59 8.11
N ALA A 262 23.12 16.90 7.21
CA ALA A 262 23.09 16.51 5.80
C ALA A 262 22.68 15.04 5.60
N MET A 263 23.31 14.11 6.33
CA MET A 263 23.05 12.68 6.18
C MET A 263 21.60 12.31 6.53
N LEU A 264 21.02 12.88 7.59
CA LEU A 264 19.63 12.59 7.95
C LEU A 264 18.66 13.17 6.90
N LYS A 265 18.86 14.44 6.52
CA LYS A 265 18.02 15.13 5.54
C LYS A 265 18.06 14.44 4.16
N VAL A 266 19.25 14.06 3.70
CA VAL A 266 19.40 13.29 2.46
C VAL A 266 18.70 11.93 2.59
N GLY A 267 18.83 11.23 3.73
CA GLY A 267 18.14 9.98 3.96
C GLY A 267 16.63 10.10 3.83
N GLN A 268 16.04 11.09 4.50
CA GLN A 268 14.60 11.40 4.42
C GLN A 268 14.17 11.75 2.99
N TYR A 269 14.95 12.58 2.29
CA TYR A 269 14.70 12.92 0.89
C TYR A 269 14.73 11.69 -0.02
N LEU A 270 15.75 10.83 0.12
CA LEU A 270 15.88 9.61 -0.66
C LEU A 270 14.72 8.65 -0.38
N ILE A 271 14.28 8.52 0.87
CA ILE A 271 13.11 7.69 1.24
C ILE A 271 11.84 8.24 0.58
N GLY A 272 11.58 9.55 0.70
CA GLY A 272 10.44 10.18 0.05
C GLY A 272 10.45 9.99 -1.47
N THR A 273 11.61 10.13 -2.10
CA THR A 273 11.75 10.16 -3.56
C THR A 273 11.83 8.78 -4.20
N PHE A 274 12.67 7.89 -3.67
CA PHE A 274 13.00 6.60 -4.28
C PHE A 274 12.43 5.39 -3.55
N TYR A 275 11.92 5.57 -2.33
CA TYR A 275 11.28 4.53 -1.52
C TYR A 275 9.85 4.88 -1.17
N ALA A 276 9.21 5.75 -1.94
CA ALA A 276 7.79 5.96 -1.80
C ALA A 276 7.34 6.56 -0.45
N GLY A 277 8.25 7.23 0.27
CA GLY A 277 8.00 7.62 1.67
C GLY A 277 7.86 6.44 2.63
N ASN A 278 8.04 5.20 2.15
CA ASN A 278 7.84 3.97 2.90
C ASN A 278 9.16 3.56 3.58
N TYR A 279 9.19 3.73 4.90
CA TYR A 279 10.36 3.40 5.72
C TYR A 279 10.62 1.90 5.82
N ASP A 280 9.59 1.06 5.71
CA ASP A 280 9.76 -0.40 5.72
C ASP A 280 10.44 -0.88 4.45
N TRP A 281 10.04 -0.30 3.31
CA TRP A 281 10.71 -0.51 2.03
C TRP A 281 12.17 -0.10 2.07
N ALA A 282 12.47 1.06 2.67
CA ALA A 282 13.83 1.52 2.89
C ALA A 282 14.62 0.56 3.79
N ARG A 283 14.01 0.05 4.87
CA ARG A 283 14.60 -0.92 5.79
C ARG A 283 14.97 -2.23 5.09
N GLU A 284 14.10 -2.72 4.23
CA GLU A 284 14.28 -3.98 3.48
C GLU A 284 15.07 -3.81 2.17
N GLY A 285 15.37 -2.57 1.78
CA GLY A 285 16.01 -2.26 0.50
C GLY A 285 15.10 -2.44 -0.72
N ARG A 286 13.77 -2.53 -0.53
CA ARG A 286 12.78 -2.55 -1.61
C ARG A 286 12.63 -1.14 -2.18
N ARG A 287 13.16 -0.91 -3.37
CA ARG A 287 13.20 0.44 -3.99
C ARG A 287 12.08 0.60 -5.00
N PHE A 288 11.43 1.76 -4.99
CA PHE A 288 10.39 2.12 -5.95
C PHE A 288 11.00 2.54 -7.31
N LYS A 289 11.91 3.51 -7.30
CA LYS A 289 12.66 3.95 -8.50
C LYS A 289 14.10 3.41 -8.46
N ASN A 290 14.24 2.08 -8.50
CA ASN A 290 15.54 1.41 -8.27
C ASN A 290 16.62 1.80 -9.29
N ARG A 291 16.29 1.84 -10.58
CA ARG A 291 17.24 2.17 -11.64
C ARG A 291 17.68 3.63 -11.54
N SER A 292 16.74 4.54 -11.31
CA SER A 292 17.06 5.96 -11.09
C SER A 292 17.87 6.19 -9.81
N LEU A 293 17.60 5.45 -8.73
CA LEU A 293 18.41 5.53 -7.51
C LEU A 293 19.85 5.04 -7.73
N ILE A 294 20.01 3.96 -8.51
CA ILE A 294 21.35 3.44 -8.87
C ILE A 294 22.10 4.47 -9.72
N GLU A 295 21.45 5.03 -10.74
CA GLU A 295 22.03 6.08 -11.59
C GLU A 295 22.41 7.33 -10.78
N LEU A 296 21.55 7.78 -9.86
CA LEU A 296 21.86 8.86 -8.93
C LEU A 296 23.14 8.57 -8.14
N PHE A 297 23.26 7.37 -7.59
CA PHE A 297 24.44 6.98 -6.82
C PHE A 297 25.69 6.92 -7.69
N GLU A 298 25.59 6.47 -8.94
CA GLU A 298 26.71 6.44 -9.88
C GLU A 298 27.14 7.85 -10.30
N ARG A 299 26.21 8.75 -10.61
CA ARG A 299 26.53 10.15 -10.94
C ARG A 299 27.20 10.88 -9.79
N LEU A 300 26.61 10.80 -8.59
CA LEU A 300 27.21 11.42 -7.41
C LEU A 300 28.60 10.84 -7.12
N ASN A 301 28.82 9.53 -7.28
CA ASN A 301 30.13 8.95 -7.02
C ASN A 301 31.20 9.34 -8.06
N ASN A 302 30.80 9.70 -9.28
CA ASN A 302 31.73 10.10 -10.35
C ASN A 302 32.08 11.60 -10.31
N GLU A 303 31.29 12.41 -9.62
CA GLU A 303 31.60 13.83 -9.40
C GLU A 303 32.46 13.99 -8.13
N GLY A 304 33.72 14.39 -8.27
CA GLY A 304 34.73 14.35 -7.20
C GLY A 304 34.45 15.13 -5.90
N TYR A 305 33.33 15.87 -5.82
CA TYR A 305 32.88 16.60 -4.63
C TYR A 305 31.63 16.01 -3.97
N ALA A 306 31.07 14.91 -4.50
CA ALA A 306 29.85 14.33 -3.98
C ALA A 306 30.10 13.15 -3.01
N PRO A 307 29.11 12.84 -2.14
CA PRO A 307 29.26 11.83 -1.09
C PRO A 307 29.45 10.44 -1.70
N ALA A 308 30.32 9.65 -1.08
CA ALA A 308 30.54 8.26 -1.46
C ALA A 308 29.24 7.44 -1.38
N LYS A 309 29.13 6.40 -2.21
CA LYS A 309 27.98 5.49 -2.23
C LYS A 309 27.61 4.92 -0.85
N THR A 310 28.61 4.60 -0.03
CA THR A 310 28.40 4.10 1.35
C THR A 310 27.76 5.15 2.26
N TRP A 311 28.08 6.43 2.08
CA TRP A 311 27.46 7.54 2.80
C TRP A 311 25.97 7.65 2.45
N LEU A 312 25.60 7.48 1.17
CA LEU A 312 24.20 7.50 0.70
C LEU A 312 23.40 6.28 1.19
N TYR A 313 24.01 5.11 1.35
CA TYR A 313 23.31 3.99 2.00
C TYR A 313 23.10 4.24 3.49
N ASN A 314 24.10 4.80 4.16
CA ASN A 314 24.00 5.10 5.58
C ASN A 314 23.00 6.23 5.86
N SER A 315 22.82 7.18 4.93
CA SER A 315 21.79 8.22 5.06
C SER A 315 20.38 7.62 5.11
N VAL A 316 20.06 6.71 4.19
CA VAL A 316 18.76 6.00 4.19
C VAL A 316 18.57 5.22 5.49
N LYS A 317 19.58 4.46 5.93
CA LYS A 317 19.49 3.70 7.19
C LYS A 317 19.36 4.59 8.42
N LEU A 318 20.05 5.73 8.44
CA LEU A 318 19.96 6.70 9.53
C LEU A 318 18.56 7.29 9.62
N ALA A 319 17.93 7.61 8.48
CA ALA A 319 16.56 8.09 8.46
C ALA A 319 15.58 7.01 8.94
N VAL A 320 15.78 5.75 8.57
CA VAL A 320 15.02 4.60 9.12
C VAL A 320 15.18 4.50 10.64
N ASP A 321 16.41 4.54 11.15
CA ASP A 321 16.65 4.50 12.58
C ASP A 321 16.02 5.69 13.31
N GLU A 322 16.08 6.90 12.76
CA GLU A 322 15.42 8.08 13.35
C GLU A 322 13.90 7.89 13.47
N LYS A 323 13.28 7.20 12.50
CA LYS A 323 11.85 6.88 12.53
C LYS A 323 11.55 5.76 13.52
N ASP A 324 12.32 4.68 13.52
CA ASP A 324 12.12 3.50 14.37
C ASP A 324 12.33 3.81 15.87
N PHE A 325 13.15 4.82 16.18
CA PHE A 325 13.50 5.22 17.53
C PHE A 325 12.97 6.60 17.93
N ASP A 326 11.96 7.15 17.24
CA ASP A 326 11.41 8.48 17.53
C ASP A 326 10.88 8.61 18.98
N ASN A 327 10.34 7.52 19.51
CA ASN A 327 9.82 7.41 20.87
C ASN A 327 10.86 6.92 21.88
N PHE A 328 12.06 6.55 21.43
CA PHE A 328 13.12 6.06 22.29
C PHE A 328 14.03 7.22 22.72
N ARG A 329 13.63 7.94 23.77
CA ARG A 329 14.26 9.19 24.25
C ARG A 329 15.79 9.12 24.40
N THR A 330 16.35 7.96 24.71
CA THR A 330 17.81 7.74 24.81
C THR A 330 18.52 7.89 23.47
N TYR A 331 17.88 7.53 22.35
CA TYR A 331 18.43 7.70 21.01
C TYR A 331 18.65 9.17 20.65
N GLY A 332 17.73 10.05 21.05
CA GLY A 332 17.84 11.51 20.86
C GLY A 332 19.02 12.16 21.59
N LYS A 333 19.60 11.49 22.59
CA LYS A 333 20.78 11.98 23.34
C LYS A 333 22.11 11.65 22.65
N LEU A 334 22.09 10.80 21.61
CA LEU A 334 23.30 10.38 20.92
C LEU A 334 23.78 11.45 19.93
N GLY A 335 25.10 11.63 19.86
CA GLY A 335 25.71 12.45 18.81
C GLY A 335 25.55 11.82 17.43
N HIS A 336 25.61 12.65 16.38
CA HIS A 336 25.40 12.22 14.99
C HIS A 336 26.27 11.02 14.61
N SER A 337 27.58 11.07 14.92
CA SER A 337 28.51 9.97 14.63
C SER A 337 28.10 8.65 15.29
N HIS A 338 27.58 8.68 16.53
CA HIS A 338 27.10 7.47 17.20
C HIS A 338 25.89 6.88 16.48
N LYS A 339 24.92 7.72 16.10
CA LYS A 339 23.74 7.30 15.33
C LYS A 339 24.14 6.62 14.02
N VAL A 340 25.09 7.21 13.28
CA VAL A 340 25.62 6.61 12.03
C VAL A 340 26.24 5.24 12.27
N TYR A 341 27.02 5.04 13.35
CA TYR A 341 27.59 3.72 13.64
C TYR A 341 26.55 2.68 14.08
N LEU A 342 25.43 3.10 14.68
CA LEU A 342 24.36 2.19 15.06
C LEU A 342 23.61 1.62 13.84
N THR A 343 23.66 2.28 12.68
CA THR A 343 23.08 1.75 11.43
C THR A 343 23.69 0.41 10.97
N TYR A 344 24.85 0.02 11.52
CA TYR A 344 25.51 -1.26 11.25
C TYR A 344 25.04 -2.42 12.14
N VAL A 345 24.10 -2.18 13.06
CA VAL A 345 23.48 -3.19 13.92
C VAL A 345 22.10 -3.51 13.38
N GLU A 346 21.90 -4.70 12.83
CA GLU A 346 20.64 -5.06 12.16
C GLU A 346 19.53 -5.44 13.16
N ASN A 347 19.89 -6.11 14.25
CA ASN A 347 18.92 -6.51 15.27
C ASN A 347 18.51 -5.30 16.14
N ALA A 348 17.21 -5.00 16.19
CA ALA A 348 16.67 -3.85 16.90
C ALA A 348 16.92 -3.91 18.42
N GLU A 349 16.82 -5.08 19.04
CA GLU A 349 17.01 -5.25 20.48
C GLU A 349 18.48 -5.07 20.90
N ASP A 350 19.42 -5.62 20.11
CA ASP A 350 20.84 -5.38 20.32
C ASP A 350 21.19 -3.90 20.12
N LYS A 351 20.55 -3.24 19.15
CA LYS A 351 20.72 -1.80 18.91
C LYS A 351 20.21 -0.98 20.10
N LYS A 352 19.02 -1.27 20.64
CA LYS A 352 18.47 -0.61 21.86
C LYS A 352 19.44 -0.71 23.04
N LYS A 353 19.94 -1.92 23.33
CA LYS A 353 20.92 -2.15 24.41
C LYS A 353 22.19 -1.34 24.21
N LEU A 354 22.69 -1.25 22.97
CA LEU A 354 23.85 -0.42 22.67
C LEU A 354 23.58 1.07 22.82
N ILE A 355 22.40 1.56 22.43
CA ILE A 355 21.99 2.95 22.61
C ILE A 355 22.01 3.30 24.10
N GLU A 356 21.36 2.50 24.94
CA GLU A 356 21.30 2.72 26.40
C GLU A 356 22.70 2.69 27.02
N ALA A 357 23.49 1.66 26.71
CA ALA A 357 24.85 1.53 27.24
C ALA A 357 25.76 2.69 26.78
N THR A 358 25.56 3.19 25.56
CA THR A 358 26.32 4.34 25.03
C THR A 358 26.02 5.61 25.82
N VAL A 359 24.75 5.86 26.16
CA VAL A 359 24.35 7.03 26.96
C VAL A 359 24.79 6.88 28.41
N GLU A 360 24.50 5.74 29.05
CA GLU A 360 24.80 5.50 30.46
C GLU A 360 26.30 5.56 30.75
N LYS A 361 27.11 4.91 29.91
CA LYS A 361 28.56 4.82 30.09
C LYS A 361 29.33 5.92 29.35
N SER A 362 28.61 6.82 28.68
CA SER A 362 29.18 7.91 27.87
C SER A 362 30.24 7.41 26.89
N TYR A 363 29.93 6.36 26.12
CA TYR A 363 30.89 5.78 25.19
C TYR A 363 31.39 6.81 24.17
N THR A 364 32.69 6.83 23.93
CA THR A 364 33.27 7.45 22.74
C THR A 364 32.86 6.65 21.49
N VAL A 365 32.91 7.29 20.32
CA VAL A 365 32.63 6.61 19.04
C VAL A 365 33.52 5.38 18.85
N LYS A 366 34.78 5.44 19.30
CA LYS A 366 35.71 4.29 19.25
C LYS A 366 35.22 3.12 20.09
N GLN A 367 34.78 3.37 21.33
CA GLN A 367 34.26 2.33 22.22
C GLN A 367 32.96 1.71 21.67
N LEU A 368 32.05 2.53 21.14
CA LEU A 368 30.85 2.02 20.48
C LEU A 368 31.20 1.08 19.32
N ARG A 369 32.17 1.44 18.48
CA ARG A 369 32.65 0.57 17.38
C ARG A 369 33.21 -0.76 17.89
N GLU A 370 33.96 -0.73 18.99
CA GLU A 370 34.49 -1.94 19.62
C GLU A 370 33.37 -2.85 20.11
N GLU A 371 32.33 -2.31 20.73
CA GLU A 371 31.15 -3.08 21.16
C GLU A 371 30.36 -3.66 19.98
N ILE A 372 30.15 -2.88 18.91
CA ILE A 372 29.52 -3.37 17.68
C ILE A 372 30.34 -4.52 17.07
N SER A 373 31.67 -4.42 17.06
CA SER A 373 32.56 -5.48 16.58
C SER A 373 32.44 -6.77 17.42
N LYS A 374 32.29 -6.64 18.75
CA LYS A 374 32.03 -7.77 19.66
C LYS A 374 30.70 -8.45 19.36
N LEU A 375 29.66 -7.70 18.99
CA LEU A 375 28.38 -8.28 18.57
C LEU A 375 28.51 -9.07 17.27
N LYS A 376 29.21 -8.51 16.27
CA LYS A 376 29.44 -9.18 14.98
C LYS A 376 30.28 -10.45 15.12
N THR A 377 31.34 -10.41 15.92
CA THR A 377 32.17 -11.61 16.17
C THR A 377 31.42 -12.69 16.96
N LYS A 378 30.50 -12.31 17.87
CA LYS A 378 29.59 -13.27 18.54
C LYS A 378 28.61 -13.91 17.55
N SER A 379 28.05 -13.16 16.60
CA SER A 379 27.15 -13.74 15.60
C SER A 379 27.89 -14.67 14.62
N GLU A 380 29.07 -14.27 14.15
CA GLU A 380 29.89 -15.08 13.24
C GLU A 380 30.46 -16.34 13.89
N SER A 381 30.89 -16.27 15.14
CA SER A 381 31.35 -17.45 15.89
C SER A 381 30.22 -18.43 16.22
N ASN A 382 28.97 -17.98 16.19
CA ASN A 382 27.78 -18.84 16.29
C ASN A 382 27.29 -19.35 14.92
N GLY A 383 27.67 -18.72 13.80
CA GLY A 383 27.20 -19.07 12.45
C GLY A 383 28.19 -19.87 11.60
N LYS A 384 29.50 -19.59 11.68
CA LYS A 384 30.53 -20.47 11.12
C LYS A 384 30.68 -21.63 12.08
N GLY A 385 30.05 -22.76 11.75
CA GLY A 385 29.92 -23.93 12.60
C GLY A 385 31.13 -24.16 13.49
N GLN A 386 31.07 -23.66 14.73
CA GLN A 386 32.03 -24.05 15.76
C GLN A 386 31.95 -25.57 15.79
N SER A 387 33.03 -26.25 15.42
CA SER A 387 33.11 -27.70 15.57
C SER A 387 32.72 -28.00 17.00
N LEU A 388 31.72 -28.86 17.20
CA LEU A 388 31.36 -29.32 18.52
C LEU A 388 32.65 -29.79 19.23
N PRO A 389 32.83 -29.48 20.52
CA PRO A 389 34.01 -29.91 21.23
C PRO A 389 34.14 -31.44 21.10
N ASN A 390 35.37 -31.93 20.88
CA ASN A 390 35.60 -33.35 20.73
C ASN A 390 35.06 -34.10 21.96
N ILE A 391 34.19 -35.09 21.73
CA ILE A 391 33.50 -35.82 22.79
C ILE A 391 34.47 -36.48 23.77
N ASP A 392 35.64 -36.92 23.29
CA ASP A 392 36.67 -37.57 24.10
C ASP A 392 37.41 -36.57 24.99
N GLU A 393 37.55 -35.32 24.54
CA GLU A 393 38.10 -34.25 25.38
C GLU A 393 37.11 -33.83 26.46
N VAL A 394 35.81 -33.75 26.14
CA VAL A 394 34.76 -33.42 27.11
C VAL A 394 34.64 -34.48 28.20
N ARG A 395 34.79 -35.77 27.84
CA ARG A 395 34.79 -36.90 28.79
C ARG A 395 35.94 -36.86 29.79
N LYS A 396 37.06 -36.21 29.46
CA LYS A 396 38.23 -36.07 30.35
C LYS A 396 38.10 -34.92 31.36
N LEU A 397 37.12 -34.04 31.21
CA LEU A 397 36.91 -32.89 32.11
C LEU A 397 36.30 -33.31 33.44
N THR A 398 36.48 -32.49 34.50
CA THR A 398 35.73 -32.64 35.76
C THR A 398 34.26 -32.27 35.56
N PRO A 399 33.33 -32.74 36.42
CA PRO A 399 31.91 -32.37 36.33
C PRO A 399 31.66 -30.86 36.25
N GLU A 400 32.37 -30.04 37.06
CA GLU A 400 32.18 -28.58 37.03
C GLU A 400 32.57 -27.97 35.68
N LYS A 401 33.60 -28.52 35.03
CA LYS A 401 34.06 -28.06 33.71
C LYS A 401 33.21 -28.61 32.55
N ARG A 402 32.45 -29.69 32.76
CA ARG A 402 31.52 -30.26 31.76
C ARG A 402 30.21 -29.49 31.69
N ALA A 403 29.66 -29.07 32.83
CA ALA A 403 28.36 -28.40 32.92
C ALA A 403 28.17 -27.24 31.90
N PRO A 404 29.08 -26.25 31.79
CA PRO A 404 28.91 -25.17 30.82
C PRO A 404 29.04 -25.62 29.36
N LYS A 405 29.79 -26.71 29.09
CA LYS A 405 29.89 -27.27 27.73
C LYS A 405 28.63 -28.04 27.35
N ILE A 406 28.01 -28.77 28.28
CA ILE A 406 26.73 -29.47 28.08
C ILE A 406 25.64 -28.46 27.76
N LYS A 407 25.49 -27.42 28.59
CA LYS A 407 24.51 -26.35 28.35
C LYS A 407 24.66 -25.70 26.98
N LYS A 408 25.90 -25.40 26.56
CA LYS A 408 26.17 -24.84 25.22
C LYS A 408 25.76 -25.79 24.07
N VAL A 409 25.88 -27.10 24.26
CA VAL A 409 25.44 -28.10 23.28
C VAL A 409 23.92 -28.21 23.26
N GLU A 410 23.26 -28.16 24.42
CA GLU A 410 21.80 -28.13 24.55
C GLU A 410 21.18 -26.90 23.89
N ASP A 411 21.68 -25.69 24.21
CA ASP A 411 21.21 -24.44 23.61
C ASP A 411 21.36 -24.47 22.07
N ARG A 412 22.45 -25.06 21.57
CA ARG A 412 22.67 -25.22 20.12
C ARG A 412 21.74 -26.25 19.51
N LYS A 413 21.46 -27.35 20.21
CA LYS A 413 20.50 -28.37 19.77
C LYS A 413 19.11 -27.75 19.63
N GLU A 414 18.63 -27.03 20.64
CA GLU A 414 17.32 -26.36 20.61
C GLU A 414 17.22 -25.36 19.45
N LYS A 415 18.27 -24.56 19.23
CA LYS A 415 18.31 -23.64 18.08
C LYS A 415 18.27 -24.38 16.73
N LEU A 416 18.98 -25.50 16.61
CA LEU A 416 18.97 -26.32 15.39
C LEU A 416 17.61 -26.96 15.17
N ASP A 417 16.96 -27.44 16.24
CA ASP A 417 15.62 -28.03 16.18
C ASP A 417 14.59 -26.98 15.68
N GLY A 418 14.64 -25.75 16.19
CA GLY A 418 13.78 -24.65 15.69
C GLY A 418 14.07 -24.23 14.24
N MET A 419 15.33 -24.34 13.79
CA MET A 419 15.67 -24.12 12.37
C MET A 419 15.16 -25.26 11.48
N ILE A 420 15.26 -26.51 11.93
CA ILE A 420 14.75 -27.69 11.24
C ILE A 420 13.23 -27.59 11.08
N GLU A 421 12.52 -27.20 12.13
CA GLU A 421 11.07 -27.00 12.10
C GLU A 421 10.68 -25.92 11.08
N ARG A 422 11.33 -24.76 11.13
CA ARG A 422 11.08 -23.65 10.18
C ARG A 422 11.32 -24.08 8.74
N LEU A 423 12.45 -24.72 8.46
CA LEU A 423 12.78 -25.19 7.11
C LEU A 423 11.86 -26.31 6.65
N SER A 424 11.38 -27.17 7.56
CA SER A 424 10.38 -28.20 7.25
C SER A 424 9.04 -27.59 6.87
N ASN A 425 8.60 -26.55 7.58
CA ASN A 425 7.39 -25.79 7.26
C ASN A 425 7.52 -25.09 5.89
N GLU A 426 8.65 -24.42 5.64
CA GLU A 426 8.90 -23.78 4.34
C GLU A 426 8.94 -24.82 3.20
N LEU A 427 9.62 -25.96 3.39
CA LEU A 427 9.66 -27.04 2.41
C LEU A 427 8.25 -27.60 2.11
N SER A 428 7.38 -27.69 3.12
CA SER A 428 5.98 -28.11 2.95
C SER A 428 5.20 -27.14 2.07
N ILE A 429 5.34 -25.83 2.31
CA ILE A 429 4.73 -24.77 1.49
C ILE A 429 5.22 -24.87 0.05
N ARG A 430 6.53 -24.95 -0.19
CA ARG A 430 7.10 -25.04 -1.54
C ARG A 430 6.70 -26.32 -2.28
N LYS A 431 6.55 -27.44 -1.57
CA LYS A 431 6.03 -28.70 -2.15
C LYS A 431 4.58 -28.54 -2.62
N ARG A 432 3.76 -27.79 -1.88
CA ARG A 432 2.38 -27.47 -2.27
C ARG A 432 2.36 -26.59 -3.52
N GLU A 433 3.12 -25.49 -3.54
CA GLU A 433 3.25 -24.60 -4.71
C GLU A 433 3.69 -25.37 -5.95
N ARG A 434 4.72 -26.23 -5.82
CA ARG A 434 5.18 -27.07 -6.93
C ARG A 434 4.08 -28.00 -7.46
N LYS A 435 3.33 -28.65 -6.57
CA LYS A 435 2.21 -29.53 -6.96
C LYS A 435 1.15 -28.75 -7.74
N GLU A 436 0.82 -27.53 -7.32
CA GLU A 436 -0.11 -26.67 -8.07
C GLU A 436 0.43 -26.32 -9.46
N CYS A 437 1.72 -25.97 -9.58
CA CYS A 437 2.35 -25.74 -10.88
C CYS A 437 2.30 -26.99 -11.79
N ASP A 438 2.55 -28.18 -11.24
CA ASP A 438 2.48 -29.44 -11.99
C ASP A 438 1.04 -29.73 -12.48
N GLU A 439 0.02 -29.43 -11.67
CA GLU A 439 -1.39 -29.53 -12.05
C GLU A 439 -1.76 -28.55 -13.18
N TRP A 440 -1.27 -27.31 -13.12
CA TRP A 440 -1.42 -26.32 -14.19
C TRP A 440 -0.73 -26.73 -15.48
N LEU A 441 0.51 -27.22 -15.41
CA LEU A 441 1.24 -27.70 -16.58
C LEU A 441 0.54 -28.89 -17.23
N LYS A 442 -0.03 -29.80 -16.42
CA LYS A 442 -0.85 -30.90 -16.95
C LYS A 442 -2.10 -30.38 -17.65
N ALA A 443 -2.83 -29.45 -17.04
CA ALA A 443 -4.03 -28.85 -17.64
C ALA A 443 -3.75 -28.12 -18.97
N LEU A 444 -2.57 -27.50 -19.10
CA LEU A 444 -2.14 -26.77 -20.30
C LEU A 444 -1.52 -27.68 -21.38
N SER A 445 -0.99 -28.85 -21.01
CA SER A 445 -0.33 -29.78 -21.95
C SER A 445 -1.27 -30.87 -22.48
N GLU A 446 -2.44 -31.06 -21.89
CA GLU A 446 -3.49 -31.88 -22.50
C GLU A 446 -3.94 -31.19 -23.80
N PRO A 447 -3.69 -31.78 -24.98
CA PRO A 447 -4.10 -31.18 -26.24
C PRO A 447 -5.61 -30.97 -26.21
N GLU A 448 -6.07 -29.78 -26.59
CA GLU A 448 -7.49 -29.44 -26.72
C GLU A 448 -8.21 -30.54 -27.50
N LYS A 449 -8.76 -31.53 -26.79
CA LYS A 449 -9.73 -32.44 -27.37
C LYS A 449 -10.99 -31.61 -27.55
N SER A 450 -11.14 -31.11 -28.78
CA SER A 450 -12.38 -30.68 -29.41
C SER A 450 -13.44 -30.09 -28.46
N GLN A 451 -13.58 -28.76 -28.48
CA GLN A 451 -14.74 -28.02 -27.98
C GLN A 451 -15.32 -28.58 -26.67
N MET A 452 -14.64 -28.26 -25.56
CA MET A 452 -15.24 -28.38 -24.24
C MET A 452 -16.56 -27.60 -24.26
N THR A 453 -17.68 -28.26 -24.01
CA THR A 453 -18.99 -27.61 -24.09
C THR A 453 -19.09 -26.55 -22.98
N ILE A 454 -19.95 -25.54 -23.17
CA ILE A 454 -20.22 -24.52 -22.13
C ILE A 454 -20.57 -25.19 -20.80
N GLU A 455 -21.34 -26.29 -20.85
CA GLU A 455 -21.75 -27.08 -19.70
C GLU A 455 -20.57 -27.76 -18.97
N GLU A 456 -19.57 -28.26 -19.70
CA GLU A 456 -18.35 -28.82 -19.10
C GLU A 456 -17.49 -27.72 -18.44
N MET A 457 -17.48 -26.53 -19.03
CA MET A 457 -16.80 -25.36 -18.48
C MET A 457 -17.47 -24.88 -17.17
N GLU A 458 -18.80 -24.82 -17.16
CA GLU A 458 -19.59 -24.49 -15.97
C GLU A 458 -19.40 -25.51 -14.84
N ASN A 459 -19.42 -26.81 -15.16
CA ASN A 459 -19.17 -27.86 -14.19
C ASN A 459 -17.75 -27.79 -13.59
N ARG A 460 -16.75 -27.42 -14.39
CA ARG A 460 -15.39 -27.16 -13.90
C ARG A 460 -15.34 -25.95 -12.96
N MET A 461 -16.01 -24.85 -13.31
CA MET A 461 -16.07 -23.65 -12.46
C MET A 461 -16.77 -23.94 -11.12
N ILE A 462 -17.87 -24.69 -11.12
CA ILE A 462 -18.58 -25.09 -9.89
C ILE A 462 -17.68 -25.95 -9.01
N LYS A 463 -16.96 -26.91 -9.59
CA LYS A 463 -16.02 -27.75 -8.85
C LYS A 463 -14.89 -26.93 -8.24
N MET A 464 -14.40 -25.91 -8.95
CA MET A 464 -13.36 -25.01 -8.47
C MET A 464 -13.84 -24.11 -7.32
N ALA A 465 -15.07 -23.58 -7.42
CA ALA A 465 -15.69 -22.80 -6.35
C ALA A 465 -15.83 -23.61 -5.05
N LYS A 466 -16.23 -24.88 -5.14
CA LYS A 466 -16.32 -25.79 -3.97
C LYS A 466 -14.96 -26.03 -3.32
N LEU A 467 -13.91 -26.24 -4.12
CA LEU A 467 -12.54 -26.41 -3.60
C LEU A 467 -12.02 -25.16 -2.88
N ILE A 468 -12.35 -23.96 -3.39
CA ILE A 468 -12.00 -22.70 -2.74
C ILE A 468 -12.72 -22.56 -1.39
N GLU A 469 -14.00 -22.94 -1.33
CA GLU A 469 -14.78 -22.90 -0.10
C GLU A 469 -14.26 -23.89 0.96
N GLU A 470 -13.88 -25.10 0.54
CA GLU A 470 -13.24 -26.08 1.43
C GLU A 470 -11.90 -25.59 1.98
N ARG A 471 -11.08 -24.93 1.16
CA ARG A 471 -9.82 -24.30 1.61
C ARG A 471 -10.06 -23.19 2.62
N LYS A 472 -11.09 -22.35 2.43
CA LYS A 472 -11.47 -21.32 3.40
C LYS A 472 -11.86 -21.94 4.75
N LYS A 473 -12.59 -23.06 4.73
CA LYS A 473 -12.98 -23.80 5.95
C LYS A 473 -11.76 -24.41 6.66
N GLN A 474 -10.83 -25.03 5.93
CA GLN A 474 -9.59 -25.57 6.52
C GLN A 474 -8.70 -24.49 7.13
N SER A 475 -8.53 -23.36 6.43
CA SER A 475 -7.75 -22.23 6.95
C SER A 475 -8.37 -21.62 8.22
N ALA A 476 -9.70 -21.61 8.34
CA ALA A 476 -10.40 -21.12 9.53
C ALA A 476 -10.24 -22.06 10.74
N VAL A 477 -10.15 -23.38 10.49
CA VAL A 477 -9.88 -24.39 11.53
C VAL A 477 -8.42 -24.33 12.00
N GLU A 478 -7.47 -24.12 11.08
CA GLU A 478 -6.06 -23.97 11.41
C GLU A 478 -5.75 -22.66 12.17
N SER A 479 -6.57 -21.62 12.01
CA SER A 479 -6.46 -20.37 12.77
C SER A 479 -7.22 -20.35 14.10
N GLY A 480 -7.98 -21.40 14.42
CA GLY A 480 -8.95 -21.42 15.52
C GLY A 480 -8.53 -22.19 16.78
N ALA A 481 -7.24 -22.45 16.99
CA ALA A 481 -6.74 -23.13 18.18
C ALA A 481 -5.81 -22.23 18.99
N ASP A 482 -6.37 -21.26 19.75
CA ASP A 482 -5.91 -20.91 21.11
C ASP A 482 -6.80 -19.88 21.88
N ASP A 483 -8.13 -19.97 21.80
CA ASP A 483 -9.01 -19.18 22.70
C ASP A 483 -9.88 -20.12 23.56
N THR A 484 -9.25 -20.81 24.51
CA THR A 484 -9.94 -21.20 25.76
C THR A 484 -9.60 -20.16 26.82
N ASP A 485 -10.42 -19.11 26.86
CA ASP A 485 -10.45 -18.14 27.95
C ASP A 485 -11.24 -18.77 29.12
N GLU A 486 -10.51 -19.43 30.02
CA GLU A 486 -11.01 -19.76 31.36
C GLU A 486 -10.85 -18.53 32.26
N GLY A 487 -11.96 -17.87 32.62
CA GLY A 487 -12.08 -17.18 33.89
C GLY A 487 -12.69 -15.78 33.87
N ASN A 488 -14.00 -15.68 34.17
CA ASN A 488 -14.51 -14.83 35.26
C ASN A 488 -16.05 -14.92 35.35
N GLU A 489 -16.54 -15.90 36.10
CA GLU A 489 -17.82 -15.81 36.81
C GLU A 489 -17.55 -15.25 38.22
N GLU A 490 -17.65 -13.94 38.41
CA GLU A 490 -17.99 -13.32 39.71
C GLU A 490 -18.06 -11.79 39.54
N THR A 491 -19.26 -11.25 39.28
CA THR A 491 -19.74 -9.94 39.81
C THR A 491 -21.14 -9.61 39.27
N GLU A 492 -22.14 -10.39 39.66
CA GLU A 492 -23.55 -9.96 39.67
C GLU A 492 -24.12 -10.15 41.07
N ASN A 493 -23.72 -9.27 41.99
CA ASN A 493 -24.43 -9.00 43.24
C ASN A 493 -23.84 -7.73 43.86
N ASN A 494 -24.36 -6.56 43.48
CA ASN A 494 -24.46 -5.35 44.32
C ASN A 494 -25.04 -4.18 43.51
N MET A 495 -26.35 -4.20 43.29
CA MET A 495 -27.11 -2.99 42.95
C MET A 495 -28.58 -3.16 43.37
N ALA A 496 -28.82 -3.36 44.67
CA ALA A 496 -30.18 -3.43 45.23
C ALA A 496 -30.37 -2.76 46.62
N GLU A 497 -29.41 -1.98 47.12
CA GLU A 497 -29.59 -1.22 48.38
C GLU A 497 -29.01 0.21 48.28
N ALA A 498 -29.66 1.06 47.48
CA ALA A 498 -29.46 2.51 47.52
C ALA A 498 -30.74 3.31 47.18
N MET A 499 -31.91 2.80 47.59
CA MET A 499 -33.13 3.58 47.74
C MET A 499 -33.89 3.10 48.99
N ALA A 500 -33.39 3.55 50.15
CA ALA A 500 -34.13 3.73 51.39
C ALA A 500 -33.59 5.00 52.08
#